data_AF-A0A843H947-F1
#
_entry.id   AF-A0A843H947-F1
#
_cell.length_a   1.000
_cell.length_b   1.000
_cell.length_c   1.000
_cell.angle_alpha   90.00
_cell.angle_beta   90.00
_cell.angle_gamma   90.00
#
_symmetry.space_group_name_H-M   'P 1'
#
loop_
_entity.id
_entity.type
_entity.pdbx_description
1 polymer ?
#
loop_
_entity_poly.entity_id
_entity_poly.type
_entity_poly.pdbx_seq_one_letter_code
_entity_poly.pdbx_strand_id
1 'polypeptide(L)'
;MKKIMFLFLLFICCVITSCNKWELSDEEVLYGTVKCIEKNYKPSYSMTVPIMVNKAVICTTQYHPAQYNVLVDYKFENLSFQKDVNDKELYSKLDIGKTYDCKIIKYTYFCEKKVRYKTDYKNLEIIF
;
A
#
# COMPACT_ATOMS: atom_id res chain seq x y z
N MET A 1 45.18 -6.62 23.74
CA MET A 1 44.52 -5.36 23.34
C MET A 1 43.70 -5.48 22.06
N LYS A 2 44.24 -6.04 20.96
CA LYS A 2 43.50 -6.20 19.67
C LYS A 2 42.18 -7.01 19.77
N LYS A 3 42.14 -8.06 20.62
CA LYS A 3 40.93 -8.89 20.83
C LYS A 3 39.79 -8.14 21.55
N ILE A 4 40.12 -7.19 22.43
CA ILE A 4 39.13 -6.39 23.19
C ILE A 4 38.50 -5.34 22.27
N MET A 5 39.30 -4.74 21.38
CA MET A 5 38.82 -3.79 20.39
C MET A 5 37.81 -4.42 19.43
N PHE A 6 38.04 -5.67 19.01
CA PHE A 6 37.12 -6.40 18.13
C PHE A 6 35.79 -6.73 18.82
N LEU A 7 35.83 -7.08 20.11
CA LEU A 7 34.63 -7.35 20.91
C LEU A 7 33.77 -6.08 21.08
N PHE A 8 34.41 -4.93 21.26
CA PHE A 8 33.73 -3.64 21.38
C PHE A 8 33.08 -3.21 20.05
N LEU A 9 33.76 -3.47 18.92
CA LEU A 9 33.23 -3.20 17.59
C LEU A 9 31.98 -4.05 17.29
N LEU A 10 32.02 -5.34 17.63
CA LEU A 10 30.87 -6.24 17.52
C LEU A 10 29.70 -5.78 18.39
N PHE A 11 29.96 -5.32 19.62
CA PHE A 11 28.92 -4.81 20.51
C PHE A 11 28.23 -3.57 19.93
N ILE A 12 29.00 -2.62 19.38
CA ILE A 12 28.44 -1.42 18.73
C ILE A 12 27.58 -1.80 17.52
N CYS A 13 28.04 -2.74 16.67
CA CYS A 13 27.25 -3.20 15.53
C CYS A 13 25.93 -3.86 15.94
N CYS A 14 25.90 -4.63 17.04
CA CYS A 14 24.67 -5.22 17.58
C CYS A 14 23.70 -4.15 18.12
N VAL A 15 24.21 -3.10 18.78
CA VAL A 15 23.39 -2.00 19.33
C VAL A 15 22.80 -1.13 18.21
N ILE A 16 23.53 -0.92 17.11
CA ILE A 16 23.01 -0.15 15.96
C ILE A 16 21.96 -0.96 15.19
N THR A 17 22.15 -2.28 15.06
CA THR A 17 21.20 -3.14 14.33
C THR A 17 19.92 -3.44 15.11
N SER A 18 19.94 -3.44 16.45
CA SER A 18 18.74 -3.61 17.27
C SER A 18 17.80 -2.40 17.27
N CYS A 19 18.26 -1.23 16.86
CA CYS A 19 17.48 0.02 16.82
C CYS A 19 16.58 0.15 15.57
N ASN A 20 16.63 -0.79 14.63
CA ASN A 20 15.81 -0.79 13.41
C ASN A 20 14.55 -1.65 13.52
N LYS A 21 14.14 -2.06 14.74
CA LYS A 21 12.81 -2.64 14.91
C LYS A 21 11.78 -1.53 14.79
N TRP A 22 11.09 -1.52 13.66
CA TRP A 22 9.87 -0.75 13.45
C TRP A 22 8.78 -1.38 14.32
N GLU A 23 8.82 -1.11 15.63
CA GLU A 23 7.80 -1.61 16.54
C GLU A 23 6.51 -0.83 16.29
N LEU A 24 5.47 -1.58 15.93
CA LEU A 24 4.11 -1.08 15.83
C LEU A 24 3.69 -0.65 17.24
N SER A 25 3.42 0.64 17.45
CA SER A 25 3.10 1.11 18.82
C SER A 25 1.69 0.70 19.19
N ASP A 26 0.74 1.02 18.31
CA ASP A 26 -0.68 0.91 18.55
C ASP A 26 -1.40 0.60 17.24
N GLU A 27 -2.31 -0.36 17.32
CA GLU A 27 -3.29 -0.66 16.30
C GLU A 27 -4.64 -0.17 16.79
N GLU A 28 -5.15 0.89 16.16
CA GLU A 28 -6.46 1.45 16.49
C GLU A 28 -7.46 1.10 15.40
N VAL A 29 -8.61 0.57 15.80
CA VAL A 29 -9.72 0.25 14.91
C VAL A 29 -10.69 1.42 14.89
N LEU A 30 -10.79 2.05 13.73
CA LEU A 30 -11.73 3.13 13.43
C LEU A 30 -12.85 2.63 12.52
N TYR A 31 -14.00 3.27 12.60
CA TYR A 31 -15.13 3.05 11.71
C TYR A 31 -15.32 4.27 10.83
N GLY A 32 -15.54 4.02 9.54
CA GLY A 32 -15.61 5.06 8.53
C GLY A 32 -16.48 4.65 7.36
N THR A 33 -16.67 5.60 6.46
CA THR A 33 -17.40 5.38 5.21
C THR A 33 -16.46 5.46 4.02
N VAL A 34 -16.72 4.63 3.02
CA VAL A 34 -16.06 4.65 1.71
C VAL A 34 -17.12 4.85 0.65
N LYS A 35 -16.95 5.87 -0.19
CA LYS A 35 -17.78 6.09 -1.37
C LYS A 35 -16.98 5.81 -2.63
N CYS A 36 -17.53 4.99 -3.52
CA CYS A 36 -16.94 4.80 -4.84
C CYS A 36 -17.31 5.98 -5.75
N ILE A 37 -16.31 6.74 -6.20
CA ILE A 37 -16.51 7.87 -7.13
C ILE A 37 -16.47 7.37 -8.57
N GLU A 38 -15.43 6.62 -8.91
CA GLU A 38 -15.15 6.21 -10.29
C GLU A 38 -14.53 4.82 -10.32
N LYS A 39 -14.75 4.11 -11.42
CA LYS A 39 -14.10 2.85 -11.76
C LYS A 39 -13.49 2.93 -13.14
N ASN A 40 -12.24 2.51 -13.27
CA ASN A 40 -11.56 2.43 -14.56
C ASN A 40 -10.89 1.06 -14.72
N TYR A 41 -11.26 0.35 -15.78
CA TYR A 41 -10.66 -0.94 -16.14
C TYR A 41 -9.71 -0.76 -17.31
N LYS A 42 -8.46 -1.22 -17.13
CA LYS A 42 -7.48 -1.32 -18.22
C LYS A 42 -7.17 -2.79 -18.48
N PRO A 43 -7.44 -3.31 -19.69
CA PRO A 43 -7.15 -4.69 -20.00
C PRO A 43 -5.65 -4.96 -19.98
N SER A 44 -5.28 -6.21 -19.74
CA SER A 44 -3.89 -6.66 -19.90
C SER A 44 -3.48 -6.54 -21.36
N TYR A 45 -2.25 -6.12 -21.62
CA TYR A 45 -1.69 -6.05 -22.96
C TYR A 45 -0.21 -6.41 -22.93
N SER A 46 0.31 -6.83 -24.08
CA SER A 46 1.75 -7.03 -24.28
C SER A 46 2.24 -6.07 -25.33
N MET A 47 3.45 -5.54 -25.15
CA MET A 47 4.13 -4.76 -26.18
C MET A 47 5.51 -5.33 -26.46
N THR A 48 5.90 -5.33 -27.73
CA THR A 48 7.27 -5.67 -28.12
C THR A 48 8.09 -4.39 -28.17
N VAL A 49 9.06 -4.28 -27.26
CA VAL A 49 9.95 -3.12 -27.15
C VAL A 49 11.31 -3.48 -27.73
N PRO A 50 11.82 -2.72 -28.71
CA PRO A 50 13.18 -2.89 -29.19
C PRO A 50 14.15 -2.36 -28.12
N ILE A 51 15.11 -3.19 -27.73
CA ILE A 51 16.21 -2.81 -26.85
C ILE A 51 17.50 -2.87 -27.66
N MET A 52 18.27 -1.79 -27.60
CA MET A 52 19.60 -1.74 -28.20
C MET A 52 20.60 -2.34 -27.21
N VAL A 53 21.25 -3.44 -27.60
CA VAL A 53 22.34 -4.07 -26.84
C VAL A 53 23.58 -4.00 -27.71
N ASN A 54 24.53 -3.14 -27.33
CA ASN A 54 25.68 -2.75 -28.16
C ASN A 54 25.25 -2.20 -29.53
N LYS A 55 25.44 -2.98 -30.61
CA LYS A 55 25.07 -2.65 -32.00
C LYS A 55 23.91 -3.49 -32.55
N ALA A 56 23.35 -4.39 -31.74
CA ALA A 56 22.24 -5.25 -32.13
C ALA A 56 20.91 -4.73 -31.55
N VAL A 57 19.84 -4.82 -32.33
CA VAL A 57 18.47 -4.57 -31.86
C VAL A 57 17.86 -5.91 -31.49
N ILE A 58 17.51 -6.08 -30.22
CA ILE A 58 16.82 -7.26 -29.70
C ILE A 58 15.40 -6.84 -29.35
N CYS A 59 14.42 -7.58 -29.85
CA CYS A 59 13.02 -7.37 -29.51
C CYS A 59 12.69 -8.13 -28.23
N THR A 60 12.22 -7.42 -27.20
CA THR A 60 11.75 -8.03 -25.95
C THR A 60 10.26 -7.79 -25.79
N THR A 61 9.53 -8.82 -25.36
CA THR A 61 8.10 -8.68 -25.05
C THR A 61 7.94 -8.26 -23.60
N GLN A 62 7.32 -7.12 -23.36
CA GLN A 62 6.88 -6.66 -22.06
C GLN A 62 5.40 -6.98 -21.88
N TYR A 63 5.06 -7.56 -20.73
CA TYR A 63 3.69 -7.89 -20.35
C TYR A 63 3.19 -6.89 -19.32
N HIS A 64 2.04 -6.28 -19.58
CA HIS A 64 1.37 -5.36 -18.68
C HIS A 64 0.10 -6.03 -18.15
N PRO A 65 0.00 -6.25 -16.82
CA PRO A 65 -1.17 -6.87 -16.23
C PRO A 65 -2.39 -5.95 -16.31
N ALA A 66 -3.59 -6.54 -16.28
CA ALA A 66 -4.83 -5.78 -16.19
C ALA A 66 -4.86 -4.94 -14.90
N GLN A 67 -5.45 -3.74 -14.99
CA GLN A 67 -5.62 -2.83 -13.85
C GLN A 67 -7.12 -2.60 -13.59
N TYR A 68 -7.49 -2.63 -12.32
CA TYR A 68 -8.85 -2.46 -11.81
C TYR A 68 -8.84 -1.28 -10.86
N ASN A 69 -8.76 -0.07 -11.41
CA ASN A 69 -8.60 1.15 -10.64
C ASN A 69 -9.97 1.61 -10.13
N VAL A 70 -10.02 1.94 -8.85
CA VAL A 70 -11.21 2.45 -8.17
C VAL A 70 -10.83 3.71 -7.42
N LEU A 71 -11.47 4.83 -7.78
CA LEU A 71 -11.35 6.06 -7.04
C LEU A 71 -12.35 6.03 -5.88
N VAL A 72 -11.81 5.97 -4.67
CA VAL A 72 -12.58 5.91 -3.43
C VAL A 72 -12.39 7.18 -2.61
N ASP A 73 -13.49 7.69 -2.08
CA ASP A 73 -13.52 8.78 -1.09
C ASP A 73 -13.71 8.18 0.30
N TYR A 74 -12.73 8.37 1.16
CA TYR A 74 -12.80 7.97 2.56
C TYR A 74 -13.32 9.12 3.38
N LYS A 75 -14.21 8.81 4.31
CA LYS A 75 -14.65 9.75 5.33
C LYS A 75 -14.78 9.05 6.67
N PHE A 76 -13.94 9.45 7.63
CA PHE A 76 -13.95 8.95 9.00
C PHE A 76 -13.46 10.02 9.95
N GLU A 77 -14.00 10.04 11.17
CA GLU A 77 -13.76 11.10 12.14
C GLU A 77 -13.92 12.49 11.48
N ASN A 78 -12.82 13.26 11.37
CA ASN A 78 -12.75 14.57 10.73
C ASN A 78 -11.85 14.58 9.48
N LEU A 79 -11.51 13.41 8.95
CA LEU A 79 -10.67 13.26 7.76
C LEU A 79 -11.52 12.86 6.56
N SER A 80 -11.29 13.54 5.44
CA SER A 80 -11.80 13.15 4.13
C SER A 80 -10.67 13.22 3.12
N PHE A 81 -10.48 12.14 2.37
CA PHE A 81 -9.49 12.09 1.30
C PHE A 81 -9.88 11.08 0.24
N GLN A 82 -9.44 11.36 -0.98
CA GLN A 82 -9.62 10.45 -2.11
C GLN A 82 -8.35 9.67 -2.38
N LYS A 83 -8.50 8.42 -2.80
CA LYS A 83 -7.38 7.56 -3.18
C LYS A 83 -7.77 6.70 -4.37
N ASP A 84 -6.85 6.58 -5.31
CA ASP A 84 -6.93 5.57 -6.38
C ASP A 84 -6.38 4.23 -5.85
N VAL A 85 -7.20 3.19 -5.95
CA VAL A 85 -6.88 1.84 -5.49
C VAL A 85 -7.01 0.87 -6.68
N ASN A 86 -5.89 0.25 -7.06
CA ASN A 86 -5.88 -0.81 -8.06
C ASN A 86 -6.12 -2.17 -7.39
N ASP A 87 -7.37 -2.59 -7.30
CA ASP A 87 -7.76 -3.85 -6.66
C ASP A 87 -8.99 -4.45 -7.36
N LYS A 88 -8.84 -5.68 -7.87
CA LYS A 88 -9.88 -6.40 -8.61
C LYS A 88 -11.08 -6.75 -7.73
N GLU A 89 -10.85 -7.14 -6.48
CA GLU A 89 -11.91 -7.50 -5.55
C GLU A 89 -12.71 -6.25 -5.19
N LEU A 90 -12.03 -5.15 -4.87
CA LEU A 90 -12.67 -3.87 -4.57
C LEU A 90 -13.50 -3.36 -5.76
N TYR A 91 -12.93 -3.44 -6.97
CA TYR A 91 -13.61 -3.06 -8.22
C TYR A 91 -14.88 -3.86 -8.45
N SER A 92 -14.92 -5.13 -8.05
CA SER A 92 -16.11 -5.98 -8.19
C SER A 92 -17.18 -5.73 -7.12
N LYS A 93 -16.80 -5.27 -5.92
CA LYS A 93 -17.70 -5.15 -4.76
C LYS A 93 -18.36 -3.79 -4.61
N LEU A 94 -17.64 -2.71 -4.90
CA LEU A 94 -18.17 -1.36 -4.70
C LEU A 94 -19.01 -0.94 -5.90
N ASP A 95 -20.13 -0.26 -5.73
CA ASP A 95 -20.90 0.33 -6.82
C ASP A 95 -20.68 1.84 -6.90
N ILE A 96 -20.59 2.37 -8.12
CA ILE A 96 -20.36 3.81 -8.34
C ILE A 96 -21.48 4.63 -7.70
N GLY A 97 -21.09 5.63 -6.92
CA GLY A 97 -22.00 6.53 -6.21
C GLY A 97 -22.54 5.97 -4.89
N LYS A 98 -22.33 4.68 -4.59
CA LYS A 98 -22.73 4.07 -3.32
C LYS A 98 -21.69 4.30 -2.23
N THR A 99 -22.19 4.41 -1.00
CA THR A 99 -21.39 4.56 0.21
C THR A 99 -21.50 3.28 1.04
N TYR A 100 -20.36 2.85 1.57
CA TYR A 100 -20.23 1.63 2.34
C TYR A 100 -19.61 1.93 3.70
N ASP A 101 -20.08 1.28 4.75
CA ASP A 101 -19.38 1.25 6.02
C ASP A 101 -18.16 0.35 5.91
N CYS A 102 -17.04 0.81 6.48
CA CYS A 102 -15.79 0.09 6.46
C CYS A 102 -15.03 0.22 7.78
N LYS A 103 -14.25 -0.81 8.08
CA LYS A 103 -13.30 -0.81 9.18
C LYS A 103 -11.97 -0.26 8.69
N ILE A 104 -11.47 0.78 9.37
CA ILE A 104 -10.19 1.43 9.06
C ILE A 104 -9.23 1.13 10.20
N ILE A 105 -8.12 0.50 9.88
CA ILE A 105 -7.07 0.20 10.83
C ILE A 105 -6.00 1.27 10.73
N LYS A 106 -5.74 1.95 11.83
CA LYS A 106 -4.73 2.99 11.96
C LYS A 106 -3.50 2.40 12.65
N TYR A 107 -2.35 2.56 11.99
CA TYR A 107 -1.05 2.14 12.48
C TYR A 107 -0.20 3.36 12.82
N THR A 108 0.30 3.41 14.05
CA THR A 108 1.25 4.42 14.51
C THR A 108 2.64 3.80 14.67
N TYR A 109 3.65 4.38 14.02
CA TYR A 109 5.04 3.92 14.13
C TYR A 109 5.85 4.83 15.06
N PHE A 110 6.53 4.24 16.05
CA PHE A 110 7.29 4.95 17.09
C PHE A 110 8.37 5.90 16.53
N CYS A 111 9.12 5.48 15.50
CA CYS A 111 10.34 6.19 15.09
C CYS A 111 10.12 7.39 14.16
N GLU A 112 8.96 7.53 13.51
CA GLU A 112 8.73 8.62 12.55
C GLU A 112 7.48 9.45 12.81
N LYS A 113 6.67 9.15 13.84
CA LYS A 113 5.31 9.71 14.01
C LYS A 113 4.48 9.66 12.71
N LYS A 114 4.78 8.72 11.81
CA LYS A 114 3.99 8.51 10.59
C LYS A 114 2.79 7.63 10.94
N VAL A 115 1.61 8.16 10.67
CA VAL A 115 0.36 7.42 10.78
C VAL A 115 0.04 6.83 9.41
N ARG A 116 -0.24 5.53 9.35
CA ARG A 116 -0.72 4.86 8.14
C ARG A 116 -2.11 4.30 8.37
N TYR A 117 -2.96 4.37 7.36
CA TYR A 117 -4.31 3.82 7.40
C TYR A 117 -4.42 2.65 6.41
N LYS A 118 -5.05 1.57 6.86
CA LYS A 118 -5.39 0.40 6.05
C LYS A 118 -6.88 0.13 6.20
N THR A 119 -7.59 0.10 5.09
CA THR A 119 -9.02 -0.22 5.09
C THR A 119 -9.21 -1.72 4.90
N ASP A 120 -10.09 -2.31 5.70
CA ASP A 120 -10.53 -3.69 5.53
C ASP A 120 -11.82 -3.71 4.69
N TYR A 121 -11.70 -4.19 3.46
CA TYR A 121 -12.81 -4.29 2.49
C TYR A 121 -13.55 -5.63 2.54
N LYS A 122 -13.23 -6.50 3.50
CA LYS A 122 -13.90 -7.80 3.61
C LYS A 122 -15.32 -7.70 4.14
N ASN A 123 -15.57 -6.73 5.02
CA ASN A 123 -16.86 -6.51 5.69
C ASN A 123 -17.42 -5.13 5.30
N LEU A 124 -17.71 -4.94 4.01
CA LEU A 124 -18.36 -3.73 3.53
C LEU A 124 -19.88 -3.90 3.60
N GLU A 125 -20.57 -3.02 4.32
CA GLU A 125 -22.03 -2.96 4.37
C GLU A 125 -22.53 -1.71 3.64
N ILE A 126 -23.59 -1.83 2.83
CA ILE A 126 -24.16 -0.71 2.07
C ILE A 126 -24.98 0.17 3.00
N ILE A 127 -24.70 1.48 2.99
CA ILE A 127 -25.51 2.48 3.68
C ILE A 127 -26.61 2.94 2.71
N PHE A 128 -27.87 2.79 3.13
CA PHE A 128 -29.05 3.19 2.35
C PHE A 128 -29.42 4.66 2.53
#